data_AF-A0A6J7F849-F1
#
_entry.id   AF-A0A6J7F849-F1
#
_cell.length_a   1.000
_cell.length_b   1.000
_cell.length_c   1.000
_cell.angle_alpha   90.00
_cell.angle_beta   90.00
_cell.angle_gamma   90.00
#
_symmetry.space_group_name_H-M   'P 1'
#
loop_
_entity.id
_entity.type
_entity.pdbx_description
1 polymer ?
#
loop_
_entity_poly.entity_id
_entity_poly.type
_entity_poly.pdbx_seq_one_letter_code
_entity_poly.pdbx_strand_id
1 'polypeptide(L)'
;MIALGFTHDKSWMPYLSVIGFSFAGSGALYTLAWGVKNGRRWANSPAILANLIALGVAKYQFEAGVYWLAIPIAAMAVTVTASIFITVKKSAK
;
A
#
# COMPACT_ATOMS: atom_id res chain seq x y z
N MET A 1 11.88 22.48 2.22
CA MET A 1 10.41 22.66 2.31
C MET A 1 9.85 21.83 3.48
N ILE A 2 10.23 22.16 4.73
CA ILE A 2 9.71 21.52 5.97
C ILE A 2 9.22 22.65 6.89
N ALA A 3 8.33 23.50 6.37
CA ALA A 3 7.91 24.71 7.11
C ALA A 3 6.47 25.17 6.81
N LEU A 4 5.59 24.27 6.36
CA LEU A 4 4.16 24.59 6.18
C LEU A 4 3.23 23.84 7.16
N GLY A 5 3.76 22.97 8.02
CA GLY A 5 2.95 22.09 8.89
C GLY A 5 2.87 22.46 10.38
N PHE A 6 3.67 23.41 10.87
CA PHE A 6 3.80 23.66 12.31
C PHE A 6 3.20 24.98 12.80
N THR A 7 2.46 25.72 11.94
CA THR A 7 1.72 26.92 12.38
C THR A 7 0.21 26.70 12.53
N HIS A 8 -0.21 25.44 12.72
CA HIS A 8 -1.63 25.15 12.92
C HIS A 8 -2.04 25.51 14.35
N ASP A 9 -2.75 26.62 14.47
CA ASP A 9 -3.64 26.93 15.59
C ASP A 9 -4.40 25.64 15.99
N LYS A 10 -4.49 25.28 17.28
CA LYS A 10 -4.97 23.98 17.82
C LYS A 10 -6.22 23.42 17.12
N SER A 11 -6.06 22.83 15.95
CA SER A 11 -7.15 22.21 15.21
C SER A 11 -6.84 20.74 15.10
N TRP A 12 -7.66 19.93 15.77
CA TRP A 12 -7.54 18.48 15.78
C TRP A 12 -8.02 17.84 14.48
N MET A 13 -8.69 18.62 13.61
CA MET A 13 -9.27 18.16 12.35
C MET A 13 -8.28 17.45 11.41
N PRO A 14 -7.05 17.95 11.18
CA PRO A 14 -6.08 17.33 10.29
C PRO A 14 -5.54 16.01 10.85
N TYR A 15 -5.40 15.89 12.18
CA TYR A 15 -4.96 14.64 12.78
C TYR A 15 -6.04 13.56 12.70
N LEU A 16 -7.30 13.93 12.96
CA LEU A 16 -8.44 13.03 12.82
C LEU A 16 -8.62 12.55 11.38
N SER A 17 -8.38 13.39 10.38
CA SER A 17 -8.47 12.99 8.97
C SER A 17 -7.37 12.01 8.57
N VAL A 18 -6.12 12.21 9.03
CA VAL A 18 -5.02 11.26 8.80
C VAL A 18 -5.31 9.91 9.46
N ILE A 19 -5.84 9.92 10.68
CA ILE A 19 -6.23 8.70 11.40
C ILE A 19 -7.36 7.99 10.65
N GLY A 20 -8.41 8.70 10.26
CA GLY A 20 -9.55 8.15 9.51
C GLY A 20 -9.12 7.58 8.16
N PHE A 21 -8.27 8.29 7.43
CA PHE A 21 -7.70 7.81 6.16
C PHE A 21 -6.84 6.56 6.37
N SER A 22 -6.03 6.51 7.43
CA SER A 22 -5.19 5.35 7.75
C SER A 22 -6.04 4.11 8.06
N PHE A 23 -7.14 4.28 8.80
CA PHE A 23 -8.08 3.19 9.07
C PHE A 23 -8.81 2.75 7.81
N ALA A 24 -9.28 3.69 6.98
CA ALA A 24 -9.93 3.37 5.72
C ALA A 24 -8.99 2.61 4.76
N GLY A 25 -7.74 3.07 4.64
CA GLY A 25 -6.71 2.43 3.82
C GLY A 25 -6.35 1.03 4.32
N SER A 26 -6.17 0.87 5.65
CA SER A 26 -5.92 -0.44 6.26
C SER A 26 -7.10 -1.40 6.04
N GLY A 27 -8.33 -0.93 6.23
CA GLY A 27 -9.54 -1.71 5.98
C GLY A 27 -9.64 -2.17 4.52
N ALA A 28 -9.37 -1.27 3.56
CA ALA A 28 -9.34 -1.62 2.14
C ALA A 28 -8.30 -2.72 1.84
N LEU A 29 -7.05 -2.55 2.33
CA LEU A 29 -6.00 -3.55 2.16
C LEU A 29 -6.36 -4.90 2.81
N TYR A 30 -7.03 -4.88 3.96
CA TYR A 30 -7.50 -6.10 4.62
C TYR A 30 -8.56 -6.83 3.77
N THR A 31 -9.54 -6.10 3.22
CA THR A 31 -10.55 -6.71 2.33
C THR A 31 -9.94 -7.33 1.08
N LEU A 32 -8.87 -6.72 0.54
CA LEU A 32 -8.11 -7.28 -0.58
C LEU A 32 -7.35 -8.54 -0.18
N ALA A 33 -6.65 -8.52 0.95
CA ALA A 33 -5.94 -9.69 1.47
C ALA A 33 -6.90 -10.87 1.72
N TRP A 34 -8.06 -10.60 2.32
CA TRP A 34 -9.12 -11.59 2.52
C TRP A 34 -9.69 -12.11 1.20
N GLY A 35 -9.92 -11.21 0.23
CA GLY A 35 -10.40 -11.58 -1.10
C GLY A 35 -9.41 -12.47 -1.86
N VAL A 36 -8.12 -12.13 -1.85
CA VAL A 36 -7.04 -12.92 -2.45
C VAL A 36 -6.94 -14.29 -1.75
N LYS A 37 -6.98 -14.34 -0.42
CA LYS A 37 -6.95 -15.60 0.35
C LYS A 37 -8.12 -16.53 0.00
N ASN A 38 -9.30 -15.98 -0.24
CA ASN A 38 -10.50 -16.75 -0.60
C ASN A 38 -10.60 -17.05 -2.10
N GLY A 39 -9.55 -16.78 -2.89
CA GLY A 39 -9.53 -17.05 -4.33
C GLY A 39 -10.50 -16.18 -5.14
N ARG A 40 -10.97 -15.06 -4.61
CA ARG A 40 -11.90 -14.15 -5.29
C ARG A 40 -11.16 -13.40 -6.39
N ARG A 41 -11.45 -13.70 -7.66
CA ARG A 41 -10.83 -13.06 -8.83
C ARG A 41 -10.91 -11.52 -8.84
N TRP A 42 -11.97 -10.94 -8.28
CA TRP A 42 -12.14 -9.48 -8.22
C TRP A 42 -11.09 -8.77 -7.36
N ALA A 43 -10.48 -9.46 -6.38
CA ALA A 43 -9.48 -8.88 -5.48
C ALA A 43 -8.06 -8.89 -6.08
N ASN A 44 -7.82 -9.69 -7.13
CA ASN A 44 -6.49 -9.85 -7.72
C ASN A 44 -6.00 -8.55 -8.40
N SER A 45 -6.82 -7.93 -9.25
CA SER A 45 -6.42 -6.72 -9.97
C SER A 45 -6.18 -5.52 -9.04
N PRO A 46 -7.06 -5.21 -8.07
CA PRO A 46 -6.83 -4.11 -7.14
C PRO A 46 -5.63 -4.36 -6.20
N ALA A 47 -5.40 -5.61 -5.79
CA ALA A 47 -4.24 -5.97 -4.97
C ALA A 47 -2.92 -5.81 -5.75
N ILE A 48 -2.88 -6.16 -7.03
CA ILE A 48 -1.71 -5.88 -7.89
C ILE A 48 -1.47 -4.36 -7.96
N LEU A 49 -2.52 -3.58 -8.24
CA LEU A 49 -2.42 -2.12 -8.29
C LEU A 49 -1.88 -1.52 -6.98
N ALA A 50 -2.40 -1.95 -5.82
CA ALA A 50 -1.94 -1.47 -4.52
C ALA A 50 -0.44 -1.74 -4.29
N ASN A 51 0.05 -2.93 -4.68
CA ASN A 51 1.46 -3.27 -4.55
C ASN A 51 2.34 -2.51 -5.56
N LEU A 52 1.85 -2.23 -6.77
CA LEU A 52 2.57 -1.38 -7.73
C LEU A 52 2.70 0.06 -7.22
N ILE A 53 1.68 0.60 -6.54
CA ILE A 53 1.78 1.90 -5.85
C ILE A 53 2.83 1.84 -4.75
N ALA A 54 2.87 0.76 -3.96
CA ALA A 54 3.89 0.57 -2.93
C ALA A 54 5.31 0.53 -3.50
N LEU A 55 5.52 -0.01 -4.72
CA LEU A 55 6.81 0.09 -5.43
C LEU A 55 7.14 1.53 -5.84
N GLY A 56 6.15 2.29 -6.30
CA GLY A 56 6.31 3.72 -6.55
C GLY A 56 6.75 4.47 -5.30
N VAL A 57 6.12 4.19 -4.15
CA VAL A 57 6.51 4.74 -2.85
C VAL A 57 7.92 4.31 -2.46
N ALA A 58 8.29 3.04 -2.67
CA ALA A 58 9.64 2.55 -2.37
C ALA A 58 10.70 3.32 -3.15
N LYS A 59 10.47 3.65 -4.44
CA LYS A 59 11.38 4.49 -5.24
C LYS A 59 11.65 5.84 -4.55
N TYR A 60 10.61 6.53 -4.07
CA TYR A 60 10.78 7.79 -3.36
C TYR A 60 11.51 7.61 -2.02
N GLN A 61 11.29 6.49 -1.32
CA GLN A 61 12.01 6.17 -0.08
C GLN A 61 13.50 5.89 -0.33
N PHE A 62 13.84 5.29 -1.47
CA PHE A 62 15.23 5.12 -1.92
C PHE A 62 15.90 6.46 -2.23
N GLU A 63 15.20 7.36 -2.93
CA GLU A 63 15.69 8.72 -3.22
C GLU A 63 15.85 9.55 -1.94
N ALA A 64 15.01 9.32 -0.93
CA ALA A 64 15.08 9.98 0.39
C ALA A 64 16.16 9.39 1.32
N GLY A 65 16.91 8.36 0.90
CA GLY A 65 17.96 7.72 1.70
C GLY A 65 17.44 6.80 2.83
N VAL A 66 16.14 6.50 2.87
CA VAL A 66 15.51 5.66 3.90
C VAL A 66 15.51 4.20 3.46
N TYR A 67 16.70 3.67 3.20
CA TYR A 67 16.90 2.32 2.67
C TYR A 67 16.30 1.22 3.56
N TRP A 68 16.29 1.44 4.87
CA TRP A 68 15.74 0.48 5.85
C TRP A 68 14.26 0.19 5.64
N LEU A 69 13.46 1.18 5.21
CA LEU A 69 12.04 0.98 4.90
C LEU A 69 11.82 0.65 3.43
N ALA A 70 12.62 1.23 2.54
CA ALA A 70 12.48 1.04 1.10
C ALA A 70 12.68 -0.44 0.69
N ILE A 71 13.68 -1.11 1.27
CA ILE A 71 14.02 -2.51 0.92
C ILE A 71 12.89 -3.48 1.30
N PRO A 72 12.38 -3.52 2.55
CA PRO A 72 11.27 -4.40 2.92
C PRO A 72 10.00 -4.13 2.11
N ILE A 73 9.66 -2.85 1.89
CA ILE A 73 8.45 -2.48 1.13
C ILE A 73 8.56 -2.98 -0.31
N ALA A 74 9.70 -2.74 -0.97
CA ALA A 74 9.92 -3.22 -2.33
C ALA A 74 9.86 -4.75 -2.42
N ALA A 75 10.51 -5.46 -1.50
CA ALA A 75 10.49 -6.92 -1.47
C ALA A 75 9.08 -7.48 -1.28
N MET A 76 8.30 -6.94 -0.34
CA MET A 76 6.91 -7.36 -0.12
C MET A 76 6.03 -7.06 -1.34
N ALA A 77 6.16 -5.88 -1.93
CA ALA A 77 5.34 -5.51 -3.07
C ALA A 77 5.61 -6.39 -4.31
N VAL A 78 6.88 -6.72 -4.59
CA VAL A 78 7.25 -7.65 -5.67
C VAL A 78 6.70 -9.05 -5.39
N THR A 79 6.92 -9.57 -4.18
CA THR A 79 6.51 -10.95 -3.82
C THR A 79 5.00 -11.13 -3.89
N VAL A 80 4.22 -10.18 -3.35
CA VAL A 80 2.75 -10.24 -3.40
C VAL A 80 2.26 -10.15 -4.84
N THR A 81 2.79 -9.21 -5.64
CA THR A 81 2.40 -9.06 -7.05
C THR A 81 2.69 -10.34 -7.85
N ALA A 82 3.87 -10.92 -7.69
CA ALA A 82 4.25 -12.16 -8.36
C ALA A 82 3.35 -13.34 -7.93
N SER A 83 3.03 -13.45 -6.64
CA SER A 83 2.17 -14.53 -6.12
C SER A 83 0.75 -14.47 -6.70
N ILE A 84 0.18 -13.27 -6.83
CA ILE A 84 -1.15 -13.06 -7.42
C ILE A 84 -1.09 -13.35 -8.92
N PHE A 85 -0.04 -12.92 -9.61
CA PHE A 85 0.12 -13.17 -11.04
C PHE A 85 0.21 -14.67 -11.36
N ILE A 86 0.95 -15.44 -10.55
CA ILE A 86 1.01 -16.90 -10.66
C ILE A 86 -0.36 -17.54 -10.40
N THR A 87 -1.08 -17.05 -9.39
CA THR A 87 -2.42 -17.54 -9.03
C THR A 87 -3.43 -17.28 -10.16
N VAL A 88 -3.39 -16.11 -10.78
CA VAL A 88 -4.21 -15.76 -11.94
C VAL A 88 -3.87 -16.65 -13.14
N LYS A 89 -2.57 -16.83 -13.44
CA LYS A 89 -2.11 -17.67 -14.56
C LYS A 89 -2.54 -19.13 -14.39
N LYS A 90 -2.49 -19.68 -13.18
CA LYS A 90 -2.98 -21.03 -12.88
C LYS A 90 -4.51 -21.15 -13.02
N SER A 91 -5.25 -20.11 -12.66
CA SER A 91 -6.70 -20.08 -12.78
C SER A 91 -7.21 -19.89 -14.23
N ALA A 92 -6.34 -19.49 -15.15
CA ALA A 92 -6.66 -19.30 -16.57
C ALA A 92 -6.38 -20.54 -17.44
N LYS A 93 -5.76 -21.59 -16.86
CA LYS A 93 -5.64 -22.92 -17.46
C LYS A 93 -6.79 -23.80 -16.97
#